data_AF-A0A8J7MG31-F1
#
_entry.id   AF-A0A8J7MG31-F1
#
_cell.length_a   1.000
_cell.length_b   1.000
_cell.length_c   1.000
_cell.angle_alpha   90.00
_cell.angle_beta   90.00
_cell.angle_gamma   90.00
#
_symmetry.space_group_name_H-M   'P 1'
#
loop_
_entity.id
_entity.type
_entity.pdbx_description
1 polymer ?
#
loop_
_entity_poly.entity_id
_entity_poly.type
_entity_poly.pdbx_seq_one_letter_code
_entity_poly.pdbx_strand_id
1 'polypeptide(L)'
;MAKCDYCGSFLIFSGKKDGNLKFCNDECHAHGYVLNVADQIPADILCENVIEVHSGSCPKCGKAGPVDVHTSHSIWSAFILSSWKSKPDICCHSCGIKNKIGGMLFSGVFGWWGFPWGIIMTPIQVGRNFFGLFHKPDPARPSSELENIVKVHMAQHAIAAAQEQHNKTQAG
;
A
#
# COMPACT_ATOMS: atom_id res chain seq x y z
N MET A 1 -7.19 -13.29 6.90
CA MET A 1 -5.74 -13.40 6.60
C MET A 1 -5.03 -12.25 7.28
N ALA A 2 -3.92 -12.50 7.97
CA ALA A 2 -3.12 -11.42 8.55
C ALA A 2 -2.37 -10.65 7.46
N LYS A 3 -2.20 -9.33 7.64
CA LYS A 3 -1.36 -8.49 6.81
C LYS A 3 -0.02 -8.26 7.52
N CYS A 4 1.02 -7.93 6.76
CA CYS A 4 2.25 -7.37 7.26
C CYS A 4 1.97 -5.97 7.81
N ASP A 5 2.40 -5.67 9.04
CA ASP A 5 2.13 -4.38 9.70
C ASP A 5 2.93 -3.23 9.09
N TYR A 6 4.04 -3.53 8.40
CA TYR A 6 4.83 -2.51 7.68
C TYR A 6 4.32 -2.25 6.26
N CYS A 7 4.27 -3.30 5.42
CA CYS A 7 3.99 -3.12 3.98
C CYS A 7 2.55 -3.46 3.57
N GLY A 8 1.69 -3.90 4.50
CA GLY A 8 0.28 -4.22 4.25
C GLY A 8 0.03 -5.48 3.40
N SER A 9 1.08 -6.18 2.96
CA SER A 9 0.96 -7.40 2.14
C SER A 9 0.33 -8.56 2.93
N PHE A 10 -0.39 -9.46 2.26
CA PHE A 10 -0.95 -10.63 2.94
C PHE A 10 0.15 -11.61 3.35
N LEU A 11 0.09 -12.10 4.59
CA LEU A 11 0.99 -13.13 5.09
C LEU A 11 0.53 -14.50 4.57
N ILE A 12 1.30 -15.05 3.63
CA ILE A 12 1.02 -16.34 2.97
C ILE A 12 1.63 -17.50 3.78
N PHE A 13 2.77 -17.23 4.44
CA PHE A 13 3.41 -18.10 5.42
C PHE A 13 3.43 -17.38 6.77
N SER A 14 3.71 -18.11 7.86
CA SER A 14 3.96 -17.49 9.16
C SER A 14 5.19 -16.58 9.03
N GLY A 15 4.94 -15.29 8.80
CA GLY A 15 5.99 -14.28 8.68
C GLY A 15 6.78 -14.10 9.98
N LYS A 16 7.69 -13.11 10.01
CA LYS A 16 8.42 -12.77 11.23
C LYS A 16 7.51 -12.04 12.21
N LYS A 17 7.73 -12.25 13.50
CA LYS A 17 7.00 -11.58 14.57
C LYS A 17 7.98 -10.86 15.48
N ASP A 18 7.65 -9.64 15.84
CA ASP A 18 8.37 -8.85 16.85
C ASP A 18 7.34 -8.22 17.79
N GLY A 19 7.27 -8.72 19.02
CA GLY A 19 6.19 -8.40 19.96
C GLY A 19 4.80 -8.66 19.35
N ASN A 20 4.03 -7.59 19.17
CA ASN A 20 2.69 -7.62 18.58
C ASN A 20 2.68 -7.44 17.05
N LEU A 21 3.81 -7.11 16.43
CA LEU A 21 3.94 -6.83 15.01
C LEU A 21 4.28 -8.10 14.21
N LYS A 22 3.84 -8.13 12.95
CA LYS A 22 4.00 -9.23 11.99
C LYS A 22 4.53 -8.69 10.68
N PHE A 23 5.54 -9.35 10.13
CA PHE A 23 6.24 -8.91 8.93
C PHE A 23 6.32 -10.02 7.89
N CYS A 24 6.20 -9.67 6.61
CA CYS A 24 6.26 -10.65 5.53
C CYS A 24 7.67 -11.21 5.28
N ASN A 25 8.72 -10.45 5.62
CA ASN A 25 10.12 -10.82 5.40
C ASN A 25 11.07 -10.02 6.33
N ASP A 26 12.36 -10.33 6.27
CA ASP A 26 13.42 -9.68 7.06
C ASP A 26 13.58 -8.18 6.77
N GLU A 27 13.38 -7.78 5.53
CA GLU A 27 13.43 -6.36 5.14
C GLU A 27 12.35 -5.55 5.87
N CYS A 28 11.10 -6.03 5.84
CA CYS A 28 10.01 -5.38 6.57
C CYS A 28 10.22 -5.40 8.08
N HIS A 29 10.82 -6.47 8.61
CA HIS A 29 11.17 -6.57 10.02
C HIS A 29 12.27 -5.56 10.40
N ALA A 30 13.28 -5.37 9.55
CA ALA A 30 14.34 -4.38 9.77
C ALA A 30 13.80 -2.93 9.79
N HIS A 31 12.69 -2.66 9.10
CA HIS A 31 11.97 -1.39 9.18
C HIS A 31 10.93 -1.33 10.31
N GLY A 32 10.81 -2.36 11.15
CA GLY A 32 9.83 -2.42 12.23
C GLY A 32 9.97 -1.27 13.24
N TYR A 33 11.18 -0.76 13.48
CA TYR A 33 11.41 0.40 14.35
C TYR A 33 10.69 1.67 13.87
N VAL A 34 10.45 1.81 12.56
CA VAL A 34 9.69 2.93 11.99
C VAL A 34 8.26 2.94 12.55
N LEU A 35 7.66 1.76 12.78
CA LEU A 35 6.31 1.65 13.34
C LEU A 35 6.26 2.13 14.80
N ASN A 36 7.30 1.88 15.59
CA ASN A 36 7.41 2.39 16.95
C ASN A 36 7.53 3.92 17.00
N VAL A 37 8.21 4.52 16.01
CA VAL A 37 8.27 5.99 15.87
C VAL A 37 6.93 6.52 15.38
N ALA A 38 6.30 5.83 14.43
CA ALA A 38 4.98 6.17 13.91
C ALA A 38 3.95 6.26 15.04
N ASP A 39 3.97 5.34 16.00
CA ASP A 39 3.05 5.34 17.15
C ASP A 39 3.24 6.51 18.13
N GLN A 40 4.37 7.22 18.06
CA GLN A 40 4.62 8.41 18.86
C GLN A 40 4.09 9.69 18.20
N ILE A 41 3.60 9.63 16.96
CA ILE A 41 3.08 10.79 16.24
C ILE A 41 1.75 11.22 16.88
N PRO A 42 1.62 12.48 17.33
CA PRO A 42 0.37 13.01 17.87
C PRO A 42 -0.77 12.95 16.85
N ALA A 43 -1.97 12.55 17.30
CA ALA A 43 -3.11 12.31 16.43
C ALA A 43 -3.62 13.59 15.72
N ASP A 44 -3.48 14.75 16.34
CA ASP A 44 -3.81 16.06 15.78
C ASP A 44 -2.92 16.41 14.59
N ILE A 45 -1.60 16.26 14.73
CA ILE A 45 -0.63 16.50 13.65
C ILE A 45 -0.83 15.49 12.50
N LEU A 46 -1.07 14.22 12.85
CA LEU A 46 -1.37 13.20 11.84
C LEU A 46 -2.65 13.55 11.05
N CYS A 47 -3.72 13.94 11.74
CA CYS A 47 -4.99 14.29 11.10
C CYS A 47 -4.82 15.45 10.12
N GLU A 48 -4.10 16.51 10.51
CA GLU A 48 -3.79 17.65 9.64
C GLU A 48 -3.03 17.21 8.38
N ASN A 49 -1.96 16.44 8.53
CA ASN A 49 -1.16 15.93 7.40
C ASN A 49 -1.97 15.00 6.49
N VAL A 50 -2.83 14.16 7.06
CA VAL A 50 -3.69 13.26 6.28
C VAL A 50 -4.70 14.06 5.46
N ILE A 51 -5.31 15.10 6.04
CA ILE A 51 -6.25 15.98 5.33
C ILE A 51 -5.53 16.76 4.23
N GLU A 52 -4.32 17.27 4.50
CA GLU A 52 -3.49 17.95 3.51
C GLU A 52 -3.17 17.04 2.32
N VAL A 53 -2.68 15.83 2.59
CA VAL A 53 -2.39 14.84 1.54
C VAL A 53 -3.68 14.49 0.80
N HIS A 54 -4.76 14.19 1.51
CA HIS A 54 -6.05 13.80 0.93
C HIS A 54 -6.60 14.88 0.00
N SER A 55 -6.55 16.15 0.37
CA SER A 55 -7.06 17.25 -0.46
C SER A 55 -6.11 17.73 -1.56
N GLY A 56 -4.89 17.17 -1.61
CA GLY A 56 -3.84 17.54 -2.53
C GLY A 56 -4.06 17.13 -4.00
N SER A 57 -3.08 17.48 -4.84
CA SER A 57 -3.08 17.11 -6.25
C SER A 57 -2.73 15.64 -6.45
N CYS A 58 -3.43 14.96 -7.36
CA CYS A 58 -3.17 13.58 -7.69
C CYS A 58 -1.76 13.41 -8.30
N PRO A 59 -0.87 12.58 -7.72
CA PRO A 59 0.50 12.40 -8.23
C PRO A 59 0.56 11.71 -9.59
N LYS A 60 -0.53 11.07 -10.04
CA LYS A 60 -0.60 10.38 -11.34
C LYS A 60 -1.05 11.29 -12.49
N CYS A 61 -1.92 12.25 -12.22
CA CYS A 61 -2.55 13.06 -13.27
C CYS A 61 -2.51 14.57 -13.03
N GLY A 62 -1.98 15.02 -11.89
CA GLY A 62 -1.83 16.43 -11.52
C GLY A 62 -3.14 17.17 -11.20
N LYS A 63 -4.29 16.53 -11.35
CA LYS A 63 -5.59 17.15 -11.06
C LYS A 63 -5.82 17.23 -9.56
N ALA A 64 -6.44 18.33 -9.11
CA ALA A 64 -6.97 18.44 -7.77
C ALA A 64 -8.00 17.35 -7.50
N GLY A 65 -8.03 16.84 -6.29
CA GLY A 65 -9.13 16.00 -5.84
C GLY A 65 -8.93 15.55 -4.41
N PRO A 66 -9.91 14.85 -3.84
CA PRO A 66 -9.57 13.90 -2.81
C PRO A 66 -8.74 12.78 -3.45
N VAL A 67 -7.50 12.59 -2.97
CA VAL A 67 -6.64 11.45 -3.27
C VAL A 67 -6.72 10.45 -2.13
N ASP A 68 -6.78 9.17 -2.46
CA ASP A 68 -6.84 8.12 -1.45
C ASP A 68 -6.07 6.89 -1.94
N VAL A 69 -5.96 5.88 -1.09
CA VAL A 69 -5.31 4.61 -1.43
C VAL A 69 -6.25 3.78 -2.31
N HIS A 70 -5.80 3.53 -3.53
CA HIS A 70 -6.47 2.64 -4.45
C HIS A 70 -5.58 1.45 -4.78
N THR A 71 -6.03 0.26 -4.39
CA THR A 71 -5.29 -0.97 -4.64
C THR A 71 -5.72 -1.60 -5.96
N SER A 72 -4.73 -1.89 -6.82
CA SER A 72 -4.91 -2.68 -8.03
C SER A 72 -4.33 -4.08 -7.85
N HIS A 73 -4.98 -5.07 -8.44
CA HIS A 73 -4.55 -6.47 -8.37
C HIS A 73 -4.12 -6.95 -9.75
N SER A 74 -3.01 -7.65 -9.83
CA SER A 74 -2.57 -8.29 -11.06
C SER A 74 -2.07 -9.71 -10.78
N ILE A 75 -2.18 -10.56 -11.78
CA ILE A 75 -1.59 -11.90 -11.78
C ILE A 75 -1.03 -12.18 -13.16
N TRP A 76 0.10 -12.86 -13.20
CA TRP A 76 0.54 -13.56 -14.38
C TRP A 76 0.86 -15.01 -14.00
N SER A 77 0.69 -15.90 -14.96
CA SER A 77 0.97 -17.30 -14.81
C SER A 77 1.58 -17.85 -16.09
N ALA A 78 2.47 -18.82 -15.98
CA ALA A 78 3.00 -19.61 -17.08
C ALA A 78 3.34 -21.02 -16.60
N PHE A 79 2.67 -22.02 -17.17
CA PHE A 79 2.81 -23.45 -16.87
C PHE A 79 2.65 -23.78 -15.38
N ILE A 80 3.74 -23.78 -14.61
CA ILE A 80 3.77 -24.08 -13.17
C ILE A 80 4.12 -22.86 -12.30
N LEU A 81 4.46 -21.73 -12.90
CA LEU A 81 4.79 -20.49 -12.19
C LEU A 81 3.56 -19.58 -12.22
N SER A 82 3.14 -19.11 -11.04
CA SER A 82 2.14 -18.07 -10.91
C SER A 82 2.65 -17.02 -9.94
N SER A 83 2.53 -15.75 -10.30
CA SER A 83 2.85 -14.64 -9.41
C SER A 83 1.74 -13.61 -9.47
N TRP A 84 1.30 -13.18 -8.30
CA TRP A 84 0.28 -12.15 -8.15
C TRP A 84 0.82 -11.00 -7.33
N LYS A 85 0.32 -9.81 -7.62
CA LYS A 85 0.69 -8.58 -6.94
C LYS A 85 -0.56 -7.81 -6.55
N SER A 86 -0.53 -7.22 -5.37
CA SER A 86 -1.46 -6.18 -4.94
C SER A 86 -0.66 -4.90 -4.79
N LYS A 87 -0.99 -3.87 -5.55
CA LYS A 87 -0.26 -2.61 -5.54
C LYS A 87 -1.18 -1.49 -5.03
N PRO A 88 -0.97 -1.02 -3.79
CA PRO A 88 -1.61 0.21 -3.31
C PRO A 88 -0.95 1.41 -4.02
N ASP A 89 -1.77 2.32 -4.56
CA ASP A 89 -1.32 3.59 -5.13
C ASP A 89 -2.15 4.72 -4.51
N ILE A 90 -1.50 5.77 -3.98
CA ILE A 90 -2.17 7.01 -3.58
C ILE A 90 -2.50 7.79 -4.85
N CYS A 91 -3.78 7.93 -5.17
CA CYS A 91 -4.22 8.67 -6.34
C CYS A 91 -5.70 9.08 -6.25
N CYS A 92 -6.16 9.90 -7.19
CA CYS A 92 -7.59 10.21 -7.27
C CYS A 92 -8.40 9.02 -7.79
N HIS A 93 -9.71 9.04 -7.52
CA HIS A 93 -10.65 7.98 -7.91
C HIS A 93 -10.52 7.54 -9.37
N SER A 94 -10.48 8.49 -10.31
CA SER A 94 -10.40 8.15 -11.74
C SER A 94 -9.10 7.43 -12.13
N CYS A 95 -7.98 7.78 -11.49
CA CYS A 95 -6.70 7.08 -11.67
C CYS A 95 -6.74 5.69 -11.03
N GLY A 96 -7.35 5.57 -9.84
CA GLY A 96 -7.56 4.28 -9.18
C GLY A 96 -8.38 3.32 -10.05
N ILE A 97 -9.46 3.80 -10.68
CA ILE A 97 -10.28 3.02 -11.62
C ILE A 97 -9.46 2.55 -12.83
N LYS A 98 -8.67 3.44 -13.44
CA LYS A 98 -7.79 3.07 -14.57
C LYS A 98 -6.80 1.97 -14.20
N ASN A 99 -6.18 2.06 -13.02
CA ASN A 99 -5.25 1.03 -12.54
C ASN A 99 -5.95 -0.32 -12.33
N LYS A 100 -7.16 -0.34 -11.77
CA LYS A 100 -7.95 -1.57 -11.60
C LYS A 100 -8.29 -2.21 -12.96
N ILE A 101 -8.73 -1.42 -13.94
CA ILE A 101 -9.02 -1.90 -15.30
C ILE A 101 -7.75 -2.47 -15.94
N GLY A 102 -6.62 -1.76 -15.85
CA GLY A 102 -5.34 -2.25 -16.33
C GLY A 102 -4.93 -3.58 -15.68
N GLY A 103 -5.10 -3.70 -14.36
CA GLY A 103 -4.86 -4.95 -13.62
C GLY A 103 -5.78 -6.10 -14.05
N MET A 104 -7.05 -5.82 -14.32
CA MET A 104 -8.01 -6.81 -14.86
C MET A 104 -7.61 -7.30 -16.24
N LEU A 105 -7.31 -6.38 -17.17
CA LEU A 105 -6.90 -6.72 -18.52
C LEU A 105 -5.60 -7.54 -18.51
N PHE A 106 -4.62 -7.10 -17.72
CA PHE A 106 -3.37 -7.83 -17.56
C PHE A 106 -3.60 -9.24 -17.02
N SER A 107 -4.40 -9.38 -15.96
CA SER A 107 -4.74 -10.68 -15.37
C SER A 107 -5.52 -11.57 -16.35
N GLY A 108 -6.46 -10.98 -17.10
CA GLY A 108 -7.26 -11.68 -18.08
C GLY A 108 -6.48 -12.14 -19.32
N VAL A 109 -5.34 -11.52 -19.63
CA VAL A 109 -4.48 -11.95 -20.75
C VAL A 109 -3.39 -12.90 -20.26
N PHE A 110 -2.76 -12.62 -19.11
CA PHE A 110 -1.56 -13.32 -18.66
C PHE A 110 -1.78 -14.28 -17.49
N GLY A 111 -2.96 -14.31 -16.87
CA GLY A 111 -3.21 -15.13 -15.67
C GLY A 111 -3.56 -16.59 -15.93
N TRP A 112 -4.05 -16.94 -17.13
CA TRP A 112 -4.64 -18.26 -17.41
C TRP A 112 -3.63 -19.35 -17.79
N TRP A 113 -2.38 -18.99 -18.06
CA TRP A 113 -1.44 -19.93 -18.67
C TRP A 113 -0.79 -20.92 -17.69
N GLY A 114 -1.18 -20.94 -16.42
CA GLY A 114 -0.67 -21.92 -15.46
C GLY A 114 -1.74 -22.76 -14.78
N PHE A 115 -1.39 -24.02 -14.52
CA PHE A 115 -2.25 -25.04 -13.92
C PHE A 115 -1.66 -25.55 -12.60
N PRO A 116 -2.46 -25.72 -11.53
CA PRO A 116 -3.88 -25.34 -11.42
C PRO A 116 -4.09 -23.87 -11.05
N TRP A 117 -3.06 -23.20 -10.53
CA TRP A 117 -3.20 -21.93 -9.81
C TRP A 117 -3.65 -20.75 -10.66
N GLY A 118 -3.24 -20.66 -11.93
CA GLY A 118 -3.64 -19.58 -12.83
C GLY A 118 -5.15 -19.55 -13.08
N ILE A 119 -5.77 -20.71 -13.29
CA ILE A 119 -7.22 -20.84 -13.53
C ILE A 119 -8.04 -20.42 -12.30
N ILE A 120 -7.54 -20.68 -11.09
CA ILE A 120 -8.25 -20.35 -9.84
C ILE A 120 -8.00 -18.90 -9.43
N MET A 121 -6.75 -18.45 -9.47
CA MET A 121 -6.37 -17.13 -8.94
C MET A 121 -6.73 -15.98 -9.90
N THR A 122 -6.75 -16.23 -11.21
CA THR A 122 -7.14 -15.21 -12.19
C THR A 122 -8.57 -14.67 -11.99
N PRO A 123 -9.63 -15.50 -11.90
CA PRO A 123 -10.97 -14.99 -11.64
C PRO A 123 -11.08 -14.29 -10.28
N ILE A 124 -10.33 -14.73 -9.26
CA ILE A 124 -10.28 -14.05 -7.96
C ILE A 124 -9.71 -12.63 -8.11
N GLN A 125 -8.57 -12.47 -8.80
CA GLN A 125 -7.92 -11.17 -8.98
C GLN A 125 -8.73 -10.24 -9.89
N VAL A 126 -9.34 -10.77 -10.95
CA VAL A 126 -10.29 -10.03 -11.79
C VAL A 126 -11.50 -9.59 -10.97
N GLY A 127 -12.09 -10.48 -10.19
CA GLY A 127 -13.23 -10.18 -9.32
C GLY A 127 -12.90 -9.07 -8.31
N ARG A 128 -11.75 -9.14 -7.63
CA ARG A 128 -11.33 -8.10 -6.66
C ARG A 128 -11.23 -6.72 -7.29
N ASN A 129 -10.64 -6.62 -8.47
CA ASN A 129 -10.60 -5.34 -9.19
C ASN A 129 -12.00 -4.90 -9.66
N PHE A 130 -12.83 -5.83 -10.13
CA PHE A 130 -14.19 -5.57 -10.60
C PHE A 130 -15.06 -5.01 -9.47
N PHE A 131 -15.12 -5.67 -8.32
CA PHE A 131 -15.81 -5.14 -7.13
C PHE A 131 -15.24 -3.78 -6.69
N GLY A 132 -13.92 -3.60 -6.81
CA GLY A 132 -13.26 -2.33 -6.56
C GLY A 132 -13.60 -1.20 -7.53
N LEU A 133 -14.30 -1.48 -8.66
CA LEU A 133 -14.86 -0.45 -9.54
C LEU A 133 -16.17 0.13 -9.00
N PHE A 134 -16.96 -0.70 -8.31
CA PHE A 134 -18.26 -0.29 -7.74
C PHE A 134 -18.10 0.31 -6.34
N HIS A 135 -16.99 0.05 -5.67
CA HIS A 135 -16.66 0.71 -4.41
C HIS A 135 -16.11 2.12 -4.67
N LYS A 136 -16.96 3.12 -4.47
CA LYS A 136 -16.58 4.53 -4.48
C LYS A 136 -16.27 4.96 -3.03
N PRO A 137 -15.01 5.31 -2.71
CA PRO A 137 -14.66 5.81 -1.38
C PRO A 137 -15.38 7.13 -1.10
N ASP A 138 -15.60 7.42 0.19
CA ASP A 138 -16.17 8.69 0.63
C ASP A 138 -15.17 9.82 0.30
N PRO A 139 -15.53 10.78 -0.58
CA PRO A 139 -14.63 11.87 -0.93
C PRO A 139 -14.42 12.88 0.20
N ALA A 140 -15.22 12.83 1.27
CA ALA A 140 -15.11 13.74 2.41
C ALA A 140 -14.26 13.17 3.55
N ARG A 141 -13.88 11.88 3.49
CA ARG A 141 -13.19 11.21 4.58
C ARG A 141 -12.02 10.38 4.05
N PRO A 142 -10.79 10.64 4.50
CA PRO A 142 -9.64 9.83 4.12
C PRO A 142 -9.80 8.40 4.65
N SER A 143 -9.31 7.41 3.88
CA SER A 143 -9.28 6.04 4.37
C SER A 143 -8.25 5.85 5.49
N SER A 144 -8.48 4.85 6.34
CA SER A 144 -7.49 4.43 7.34
C SER A 144 -6.21 3.88 6.70
N GLU A 145 -6.25 3.44 5.44
CA GLU A 145 -5.06 3.00 4.73
C GLU A 145 -4.20 4.20 4.31
N LEU A 146 -4.82 5.33 3.92
CA LEU A 146 -4.10 6.59 3.70
C LEU A 146 -3.48 7.10 5.00
N GLU A 147 -4.24 7.09 6.10
CA GLU A 147 -3.76 7.50 7.42
C GLU A 147 -2.50 6.71 7.82
N ASN A 148 -2.54 5.38 7.69
CA ASN A 148 -1.38 4.53 7.99
C ASN A 148 -0.17 4.84 7.12
N ILE A 149 -0.36 5.05 5.80
CA ILE A 149 0.76 5.38 4.91
C ILE A 149 1.36 6.74 5.27
N VAL A 150 0.54 7.76 5.53
CA VAL A 150 1.00 9.09 5.95
C VAL A 150 1.73 9.01 7.28
N LYS A 151 1.20 8.27 8.25
CA LYS A 151 1.83 8.05 9.56
C LYS A 151 3.22 7.41 9.43
N VAL A 152 3.36 6.36 8.63
CA VAL A 152 4.65 5.70 8.37
C VAL A 152 5.61 6.65 7.64
N HIS A 153 5.12 7.41 6.67
CA HIS A 153 5.93 8.37 5.92
C HIS A 153 6.46 9.50 6.82
N MET A 154 5.61 10.08 7.69
CA MET A 154 6.02 11.07 8.68
C MET A 154 7.10 10.52 9.62
N ALA A 155 6.96 9.26 10.07
CA ALA A 155 7.96 8.61 10.90
C ALA A 155 9.31 8.47 10.19
N GLN A 156 9.30 8.06 8.91
CA GLN A 156 10.51 7.98 8.09
C GLN A 156 11.22 9.33 7.97
N HIS A 157 10.46 10.42 7.74
CA HIS A 157 11.02 11.77 7.70
C HIS A 157 11.61 12.22 9.03
N ALA A 158 10.93 11.93 10.15
CA ALA A 158 11.42 12.25 11.48
C ALA A 158 12.75 11.53 11.80
N ILE A 159 12.85 10.24 11.43
CA ILE A 159 14.08 9.44 11.58
C ILE A 159 15.21 10.04 10.73
N ALA A 160 14.95 10.34 9.46
CA ALA A 160 15.95 10.91 8.56
C ALA A 160 16.47 12.27 9.07
N ALA A 161 15.57 13.16 9.51
CA ALA A 161 15.93 14.45 10.08
C ALA A 161 16.80 14.32 11.34
N ALA A 162 16.47 13.38 12.24
CA ALA A 162 17.27 13.11 13.44
C ALA A 162 18.68 12.58 13.11
N GLN A 163 18.80 11.70 12.11
CA GLN A 163 20.09 11.18 11.65
C GLN A 163 20.98 12.28 11.06
N GLU A 164 20.41 13.19 10.25
CA GLU A 164 21.14 14.32 9.70
C GLU A 164 21.67 15.27 10.79
N GLN A 165 20.86 15.56 11.81
CA GLN A 165 21.26 16.40 12.94
C GLN A 165 22.39 15.77 13.75
N HIS A 166 22.30 14.47 14.00
CA HIS A 166 23.36 13.72 14.68
C HIS A 166 24.69 13.77 13.89
N ASN A 167 24.64 13.55 12.58
CA ASN A 167 25.84 13.60 11.73
C ASN A 167 26.48 15.00 11.69
N LYS A 168 25.67 16.07 11.67
CA LYS A 168 26.17 17.46 11.74
C LYS A 168 26.86 17.76 13.07
N THR A 169 26.36 17.19 14.16
CA THR A 169 26.91 17.40 15.51
C THR A 169 28.22 16.63 15.73
N GLN A 170 28.41 15.49 15.06
CA GLN A 170 29.65 14.71 15.14
C GLN A 170 30.76 15.19 14.20
N ALA A 171 30.42 16.00 13.20
CA ALA A 171 31.36 16.52 12.21
C ALA A 171 31.94 17.92 12.55
N GLY A 172 31.46 18.54 13.63
CA GLY A 172 31.95 19.82 14.15
C GLY A 172 32.68 19.65 15.48
#